data_AF-A0A916WCA6-F1
#
_entry.id   AF-A0A916WCA6-F1
#
_cell.length_a   1.000
_cell.length_b   1.000
_cell.length_c   1.000
_cell.angle_alpha   90.00
_cell.angle_beta   90.00
_cell.angle_gamma   90.00
#
_symmetry.space_group_name_H-M   'P 1'
#
loop_
_entity.id
_entity.type
_entity.pdbx_description
1 polymer ?
#
loop_
_entity_poly.entity_id
_entity_poly.type
_entity_poly.pdbx_seq_one_letter_code
_entity_poly.pdbx_strand_id
1 'polypeptide(L)'
;MLRIICFPLVSVFFLILSACGGQAAPKETDYDATKKMVVDILQTEDGKKALGEILSDEKMQKQLVIESSTVKKAIDETLASDKGAEMWKKLFEDPKFVETYYKSIEEDLKKLLTDLMKDSEYQKQMLEILQNPEMMEQTTKTLKSQEFRAHLEETIQTTLESPLFLAKIQDILLKAAEEQSKGGGGSGSESGDGQGGGSGGEGSGGGGSEGGGSEGGG
;
A
#
# COMPACT_ATOMS: atom_id res chain seq x y z
N MET A 1 -14.46 46.98 -103.76
CA MET A 1 -15.75 47.24 -103.09
C MET A 1 -16.18 46.06 -102.22
N LEU A 2 -15.27 45.51 -101.39
CA LEU A 2 -15.52 44.32 -100.54
C LEU A 2 -15.15 44.59 -99.06
N ARG A 3 -14.99 45.86 -98.68
CA ARG A 3 -14.59 46.29 -97.33
C ARG A 3 -15.67 47.09 -96.59
N ILE A 4 -16.77 47.47 -97.26
CA ILE A 4 -17.87 48.27 -96.68
C ILE A 4 -19.09 47.40 -96.32
N ILE A 5 -19.22 46.20 -96.90
CA ILE A 5 -20.34 45.27 -96.64
C ILE A 5 -20.11 44.40 -95.37
N CYS A 6 -18.87 44.30 -94.88
CA CYS A 6 -18.55 43.50 -93.68
C CYS A 6 -18.89 44.20 -92.36
N PHE A 7 -19.04 45.53 -92.34
CA PHE A 7 -19.31 46.30 -91.13
C PHE A 7 -20.73 46.11 -90.55
N PRO A 8 -21.82 46.07 -91.35
CA PRO A 8 -23.15 45.77 -90.82
C PRO A 8 -23.35 44.29 -90.44
N LEU A 9 -22.62 43.36 -91.07
CA LEU A 9 -22.78 41.92 -90.83
C LEU A 9 -22.10 41.46 -89.52
N VAL A 10 -21.00 42.11 -89.12
CA VAL A 10 -20.33 41.88 -87.82
C VAL A 10 -21.11 42.54 -86.66
N SER A 11 -21.79 43.66 -86.92
CA SER A 11 -22.62 44.35 -85.93
C SER A 11 -23.90 43.58 -85.56
N VAL A 12 -24.47 42.82 -86.50
CA VAL A 12 -25.64 41.97 -86.26
C VAL A 12 -25.24 40.67 -85.53
N PHE A 13 -24.02 40.16 -85.74
CA PHE A 13 -23.51 38.98 -85.03
C PHE A 13 -23.23 39.24 -83.54
N PHE A 14 -22.86 40.48 -83.16
CA PHE A 14 -22.67 40.89 -81.75
C PHE A 14 -23.99 41.04 -80.97
N LEU A 15 -25.11 41.35 -81.65
CA LEU A 15 -26.43 41.47 -81.02
C LEU A 15 -27.05 40.12 -80.64
N ILE A 16 -26.72 39.03 -81.36
CA ILE A 16 -27.26 37.69 -81.08
C ILE A 16 -26.55 37.03 -79.88
N LEU A 17 -25.29 37.38 -79.61
CA LEU A 17 -24.55 36.89 -78.43
C LEU A 17 -25.01 37.54 -77.10
N SER A 18 -25.70 38.67 -77.16
CA SER A 18 -26.25 39.35 -75.97
C SER A 18 -27.66 38.87 -75.61
N ALA A 19 -28.28 38.02 -76.44
CA ALA A 19 -29.61 37.45 -76.20
C ALA A 19 -29.59 36.11 -75.44
N CYS A 20 -28.41 35.56 -75.14
CA CYS A 20 -28.25 34.50 -74.14
C CYS A 20 -27.78 35.11 -72.80
N GLY A 21 -28.46 36.17 -72.38
CA GLY A 21 -28.37 36.75 -71.04
C GLY A 21 -29.38 36.10 -70.09
N GLY A 22 -29.38 34.78 -70.03
CA GLY A 22 -30.11 34.01 -69.03
C GLY A 22 -29.27 33.87 -67.76
N GLN A 23 -29.38 34.86 -66.89
CA GLN A 23 -29.10 34.77 -65.45
C GLN A 23 -27.74 34.17 -65.04
N ALA A 24 -26.66 34.93 -65.25
CA ALA A 24 -25.42 34.73 -64.49
C ALA A 24 -25.34 35.75 -63.34
N ALA A 25 -26.11 35.48 -62.28
CA ALA A 25 -25.83 35.78 -60.86
C ALA A 25 -27.12 35.58 -60.04
N PRO A 26 -27.16 34.56 -59.17
CA PRO A 26 -27.40 34.86 -57.75
C PRO A 26 -26.62 33.90 -56.84
N LYS A 27 -25.29 33.82 -56.95
CA LYS A 27 -24.53 32.88 -56.09
C LYS A 27 -24.45 33.29 -54.62
N GLU A 28 -24.70 34.56 -54.28
CA GLU A 28 -24.73 35.02 -52.88
C GLU A 28 -26.15 35.07 -52.31
N THR A 29 -27.16 35.50 -53.09
CA THR A 29 -28.56 35.56 -52.64
C THR A 29 -29.17 34.18 -52.40
N ASP A 30 -28.80 33.18 -53.19
CA ASP A 30 -29.25 31.80 -52.98
C ASP A 30 -28.55 31.15 -51.77
N TYR A 31 -27.34 31.59 -51.41
CA TYR A 31 -26.63 31.01 -50.27
C TYR A 31 -27.28 31.43 -48.94
N ASP A 32 -27.64 32.70 -48.80
CA ASP A 32 -28.35 33.19 -47.62
C ASP A 32 -29.78 32.63 -47.53
N ALA A 33 -30.47 32.51 -48.67
CA ALA A 33 -31.78 31.87 -48.74
C ALA A 33 -31.72 30.37 -48.39
N THR A 34 -30.71 29.65 -48.90
CA THR A 34 -30.48 28.23 -48.60
C THR A 34 -30.07 28.04 -47.14
N LYS A 35 -29.21 28.90 -46.59
CA LYS A 35 -28.84 28.89 -45.17
C LYS A 35 -30.05 29.09 -44.28
N LYS A 36 -30.91 30.06 -44.61
CA LYS A 36 -32.15 30.31 -43.87
C LYS A 36 -33.10 29.12 -43.95
N MET A 37 -33.27 28.54 -45.14
CA MET A 37 -34.06 27.32 -45.33
C MET A 37 -33.51 26.14 -44.50
N VAL A 38 -32.19 25.93 -44.47
CA VAL A 38 -31.58 24.85 -43.68
C VAL A 38 -31.74 25.08 -42.17
N VAL A 39 -31.57 26.33 -41.70
CA VAL A 39 -31.81 26.68 -40.29
C VAL A 39 -33.28 26.48 -39.92
N ASP A 40 -34.21 26.90 -40.78
CA ASP A 40 -35.64 26.74 -40.55
C ASP A 40 -36.02 25.24 -40.51
N ILE A 41 -35.47 24.41 -41.43
CA ILE A 41 -35.64 22.95 -41.41
C ILE A 41 -35.13 22.34 -40.10
N LEU A 42 -33.94 22.73 -39.62
CA LEU A 42 -33.40 22.22 -38.35
C LEU A 42 -34.23 22.67 -37.14
N GLN A 43 -34.88 23.84 -37.19
CA GLN A 43 -35.73 24.35 -36.13
C GLN A 43 -37.16 23.80 -36.16
N THR A 44 -37.61 23.24 -37.29
CA THR A 44 -38.90 22.56 -37.38
C THR A 44 -38.96 21.33 -36.47
N GLU A 45 -40.17 20.93 -36.10
CA GLU A 45 -40.40 19.74 -35.29
C GLU A 45 -39.90 18.46 -35.97
N ASP A 46 -40.00 18.38 -37.30
CA ASP A 46 -39.45 17.26 -38.07
C ASP A 46 -37.91 17.24 -38.04
N GLY A 47 -37.26 18.41 -38.11
CA GLY A 47 -35.80 18.54 -37.97
C GLY A 47 -35.30 18.16 -36.58
N LYS A 48 -35.98 18.62 -35.52
CA LYS A 48 -35.67 18.21 -34.13
C LYS A 48 -35.91 16.72 -33.92
N LYS A 49 -36.96 16.16 -34.51
CA LYS A 49 -37.28 14.73 -34.41
C LYS A 49 -36.23 13.88 -35.14
N ALA A 50 -35.85 14.26 -36.36
CA ALA A 50 -34.80 13.58 -37.11
C ALA A 50 -33.43 13.67 -36.41
N LEU A 51 -33.09 14.84 -35.85
CA LEU A 51 -31.88 14.99 -35.04
C LEU A 51 -31.97 14.15 -33.76
N GLY A 52 -33.13 14.09 -33.11
CA GLY A 52 -33.39 13.25 -31.95
C GLY A 52 -33.26 11.75 -32.26
N GLU A 53 -33.73 11.29 -33.41
CA GLU A 53 -33.57 9.90 -33.88
C GLU A 53 -32.10 9.57 -34.15
N ILE A 54 -31.34 10.48 -34.77
CA ILE A 54 -29.90 10.33 -35.00
C ILE A 54 -29.12 10.37 -33.68
N LEU A 55 -29.50 11.23 -32.74
CA LEU A 55 -28.91 11.28 -31.39
C LEU A 55 -29.39 10.13 -30.51
N SER A 56 -30.41 9.38 -30.90
CA SER A 56 -30.85 8.17 -30.22
C SER A 56 -30.11 6.92 -30.73
N ASP A 57 -29.37 7.04 -31.83
CA ASP A 57 -28.50 5.99 -32.32
C ASP A 57 -27.31 5.79 -31.36
N GLU A 58 -27.11 4.56 -30.88
CA GLU A 58 -26.10 4.23 -29.88
C GLU A 58 -24.68 4.61 -30.32
N LYS A 59 -24.38 4.53 -31.62
CA LYS A 59 -23.06 4.84 -32.15
C LYS A 59 -22.81 6.36 -32.11
N MET A 60 -23.84 7.14 -32.42
CA MET A 60 -23.79 8.60 -32.33
C MET A 60 -23.72 9.08 -30.86
N GLN A 61 -24.48 8.46 -29.96
CA GLN A 61 -24.43 8.77 -28.52
C GLN A 61 -23.06 8.53 -27.92
N LYS A 62 -22.45 7.37 -28.20
CA LYS A 62 -21.11 7.03 -27.69
C LYS A 62 -20.07 8.05 -28.16
N GLN A 63 -20.10 8.41 -29.45
CA GLN A 63 -19.17 9.40 -29.99
C GLN A 63 -19.38 10.79 -29.36
N LEU A 64 -20.62 11.25 -29.26
CA LEU A 64 -20.92 12.60 -28.75
C LEU A 64 -20.68 12.75 -27.24
N VAL A 65 -21.06 11.74 -26.45
CA VAL A 65 -20.99 11.79 -24.98
C VAL A 65 -19.58 11.51 -24.47
N ILE A 66 -18.87 10.53 -25.04
CA ILE A 66 -17.55 10.11 -24.52
C ILE A 66 -16.42 11.00 -25.08
N GLU A 67 -16.53 11.48 -26.32
CA GLU A 67 -15.48 12.32 -26.92
C GLU A 67 -15.65 13.81 -26.63
N SER A 68 -16.77 14.21 -26.02
CA SER A 68 -16.95 15.59 -25.57
C SER A 68 -15.92 15.92 -24.50
N SER A 69 -15.03 16.87 -24.81
CA SER A 69 -14.06 17.42 -23.86
C SER A 69 -14.75 17.96 -22.60
N THR A 70 -16.00 18.42 -22.73
CA THR A 70 -16.84 18.86 -21.62
C THR A 70 -17.19 17.72 -20.67
N VAL A 71 -17.53 16.53 -21.18
CA VAL A 71 -17.87 15.37 -20.35
C VAL A 71 -16.64 14.86 -19.62
N LYS A 72 -15.49 14.73 -20.31
CA LYS A 72 -14.21 14.36 -19.68
C LYS A 72 -13.84 15.33 -18.57
N LYS A 73 -13.88 16.63 -18.86
CA LYS A 73 -13.59 17.69 -17.89
C LYS A 73 -14.54 17.64 -16.69
N ALA A 74 -15.83 17.43 -16.91
CA ALA A 74 -16.80 17.30 -15.83
C ALA A 74 -16.54 16.07 -14.95
N ILE A 75 -16.15 14.93 -15.54
CA ILE A 75 -15.76 13.73 -14.81
C ILE A 75 -14.49 13.99 -14.00
N ASP A 76 -13.45 14.56 -14.61
CA ASP A 76 -12.18 14.87 -13.95
C ASP A 76 -12.39 15.85 -12.79
N GLU A 77 -13.14 16.93 -13.01
CA GLU A 77 -13.48 17.91 -11.97
C GLU A 77 -14.30 17.27 -10.85
N THR A 78 -15.26 16.40 -11.18
CA THR A 78 -16.09 15.74 -10.16
C THR A 78 -15.29 14.75 -9.34
N LEU A 79 -14.47 13.90 -9.99
CA LEU A 79 -13.66 12.90 -9.31
C LEU A 79 -12.51 13.50 -8.50
N ALA A 80 -11.91 14.61 -8.97
CA ALA A 80 -10.86 15.33 -8.27
C ALA A 80 -11.39 16.29 -7.20
N SER A 81 -12.69 16.61 -7.20
CA SER A 81 -13.30 17.48 -6.20
C SER A 81 -13.51 16.78 -4.85
N ASP A 82 -13.76 17.59 -3.82
CA ASP A 82 -14.18 17.11 -2.50
C ASP A 82 -15.42 16.21 -2.57
N LYS A 83 -16.34 16.44 -3.53
CA LYS A 83 -17.51 15.57 -3.73
C LYS A 83 -17.11 14.17 -4.21
N GLY A 84 -16.07 14.08 -5.03
CA GLY A 84 -15.47 12.81 -5.43
C GLY A 84 -14.85 12.08 -4.24
N ALA A 85 -14.10 12.80 -3.40
CA ALA A 85 -13.54 12.23 -2.17
C ALA A 85 -14.65 11.72 -1.21
N GLU A 86 -15.73 12.48 -1.03
CA GLU A 86 -16.88 12.04 -0.23
C GLU A 86 -17.62 10.85 -0.83
N MET A 87 -17.72 10.76 -2.16
CA MET A 87 -18.25 9.57 -2.83
C MET A 87 -17.39 8.34 -2.53
N TRP A 88 -16.05 8.46 -2.66
CA TRP A 88 -15.13 7.38 -2.35
C TRP A 88 -15.24 6.95 -0.88
N LYS A 89 -15.31 7.89 0.07
CA LYS A 89 -15.54 7.55 1.49
C LYS A 89 -16.79 6.70 1.69
N LYS A 90 -17.92 7.11 1.11
CA LYS A 90 -19.18 6.35 1.18
C LYS A 90 -19.09 4.98 0.51
N LEU A 91 -18.37 4.87 -0.61
CA LEU A 91 -18.15 3.58 -1.27
C LEU A 91 -17.30 2.64 -0.40
N PHE A 92 -16.27 3.16 0.27
CA PHE A 92 -15.44 2.39 1.21
C PHE A 92 -16.15 2.05 2.53
N GLU A 93 -17.32 2.64 2.81
CA GLU A 93 -18.21 2.21 3.90
C GLU A 93 -19.07 0.99 3.52
N ASP A 94 -19.25 0.68 2.23
CA ASP A 94 -19.99 -0.49 1.77
C ASP A 94 -19.10 -1.75 1.75
N PRO A 95 -19.36 -2.76 2.60
CA PRO A 95 -18.54 -3.97 2.66
C PRO A 95 -18.48 -4.74 1.33
N LYS A 96 -19.55 -4.71 0.51
CA LYS A 96 -19.56 -5.41 -0.79
C LYS A 96 -18.65 -4.73 -1.80
N PHE A 97 -18.65 -3.39 -1.80
CA PHE A 97 -17.75 -2.62 -2.62
C PHE A 97 -16.30 -2.86 -2.19
N VAL A 98 -16.02 -2.77 -0.89
CA VAL A 98 -14.67 -3.02 -0.34
C VAL A 98 -14.18 -4.42 -0.67
N GLU A 99 -15.01 -5.46 -0.52
CA GLU A 99 -14.65 -6.84 -0.85
C GLU A 99 -14.29 -6.98 -2.34
N THR A 100 -15.12 -6.41 -3.22
CA THR A 100 -14.89 -6.47 -4.67
C THR A 100 -13.64 -5.68 -5.06
N TYR A 101 -13.46 -4.50 -4.47
CA TYR A 101 -12.28 -3.66 -4.67
C TYR A 101 -11.01 -4.40 -4.23
N TYR A 102 -11.00 -4.96 -3.02
CA TYR A 102 -9.86 -5.73 -2.51
C TYR A 102 -9.52 -6.91 -3.41
N LYS A 103 -10.51 -7.70 -3.83
CA LYS A 103 -10.29 -8.83 -4.75
C LYS A 103 -9.71 -8.37 -6.08
N SER A 104 -10.11 -7.21 -6.58
CA SER A 104 -9.59 -6.67 -7.84
C SER A 104 -8.13 -6.23 -7.76
N ILE A 105 -7.65 -5.82 -6.58
CA ILE A 105 -6.29 -5.33 -6.36
C ILE A 105 -5.40 -6.34 -5.60
N GLU A 106 -5.94 -7.50 -5.22
CA GLU A 106 -5.29 -8.43 -4.29
C GLU A 106 -3.91 -8.88 -4.80
N GLU A 107 -3.81 -9.21 -6.09
CA GLU A 107 -2.56 -9.65 -6.71
C GLU A 107 -1.51 -8.54 -6.70
N ASP A 108 -1.89 -7.32 -7.08
CA ASP A 108 -1.01 -6.16 -7.07
C ASP A 108 -0.58 -5.78 -5.65
N LEU A 109 -1.50 -5.87 -4.68
CA LEU A 109 -1.19 -5.63 -3.27
C LEU A 109 -0.21 -6.67 -2.71
N LYS A 110 -0.41 -7.95 -3.02
CA LYS A 110 0.54 -9.02 -2.65
C LYS A 110 1.92 -8.79 -3.25
N LYS A 111 1.96 -8.39 -4.53
CA LYS A 111 3.21 -8.08 -5.22
C LYS A 111 3.91 -6.89 -4.56
N LEU A 112 3.17 -5.80 -4.31
CA LEU A 112 3.69 -4.62 -3.61
C LEU A 112 4.26 -4.99 -2.24
N LEU A 113 3.52 -5.72 -1.41
CA LEU A 113 3.99 -6.16 -0.10
C LEU A 113 5.24 -7.05 -0.19
N THR A 114 5.28 -7.95 -1.18
CA THR A 114 6.43 -8.83 -1.41
C THR A 114 7.67 -8.04 -1.84
N ASP A 115 7.50 -7.02 -2.65
CA ASP A 115 8.59 -6.17 -3.09
C ASP A 115 9.04 -5.21 -1.98
N LEU A 116 8.12 -4.68 -1.18
CA LEU A 116 8.44 -3.91 0.03
C LEU A 116 9.24 -4.74 1.06
N MET A 117 8.97 -6.04 1.20
CA MET A 117 9.80 -6.90 2.08
C MET A 117 11.27 -6.96 1.66
N LYS A 118 11.61 -6.63 0.40
CA LYS A 118 12.99 -6.56 -0.10
C LYS A 118 13.60 -5.16 0.05
N ASP A 119 12.77 -4.15 0.32
CA ASP A 119 13.19 -2.78 0.50
C ASP A 119 13.80 -2.57 1.90
N SER A 120 14.94 -1.86 1.96
CA SER A 120 15.69 -1.67 3.20
C SER A 120 14.95 -0.81 4.23
N GLU A 121 14.18 0.19 3.78
CA GLU A 121 13.45 1.08 4.69
C GLU A 121 12.25 0.36 5.30
N TYR A 122 11.53 -0.42 4.49
CA TYR A 122 10.44 -1.26 4.99
C TYR A 122 10.95 -2.34 5.95
N GLN A 123 12.09 -2.98 5.65
CA GLN A 123 12.73 -3.94 6.56
C GLN A 123 13.10 -3.30 7.90
N LYS A 124 13.61 -2.06 7.89
CA LYS A 124 13.92 -1.34 9.12
C LYS A 124 12.68 -1.09 9.97
N GLN A 125 11.59 -0.61 9.37
CA GLN A 125 10.32 -0.44 10.06
C GLN A 125 9.78 -1.77 10.60
N MET A 126 9.93 -2.87 9.83
CA MET A 126 9.56 -4.21 10.29
C MET A 126 10.39 -4.66 11.51
N LEU A 127 11.70 -4.38 11.53
CA LEU A 127 12.55 -4.68 12.69
C LEU A 127 12.12 -3.89 13.93
N GLU A 128 11.73 -2.63 13.77
CA GLU A 128 11.20 -1.81 14.88
C GLU A 128 9.90 -2.43 15.44
N ILE A 129 9.01 -2.93 14.58
CA ILE A 129 7.80 -3.65 14.99
C ILE A 129 8.15 -4.94 15.75
N LEU A 130 9.12 -5.71 15.27
CA LEU A 130 9.59 -6.95 15.91
C LEU A 130 10.28 -6.70 17.26
N GLN A 131 10.80 -5.50 17.50
CA GLN A 131 11.41 -5.09 18.75
C GLN A 131 10.41 -4.54 19.78
N ASN A 132 9.11 -4.64 19.52
CA ASN A 132 8.12 -4.21 20.50
C ASN A 132 8.12 -5.15 21.75
N PRO A 133 7.65 -4.68 22.91
CA PRO A 133 7.66 -5.47 24.15
C PRO A 133 6.89 -6.80 24.06
N GLU A 134 5.77 -6.85 23.34
CA GLU A 134 4.96 -8.06 23.19
C GLU A 134 5.69 -9.14 22.39
N MET A 135 6.35 -8.76 21.29
CA MET A 135 7.16 -9.67 20.48
C MET A 135 8.41 -10.12 21.24
N MET A 136 9.01 -9.24 22.05
CA MET A 136 10.11 -9.62 22.94
C MET A 136 9.67 -10.61 24.03
N GLU A 137 8.47 -10.46 24.59
CA GLU A 137 7.91 -11.41 25.55
C GLU A 137 7.67 -12.78 24.91
N GLN A 138 7.05 -12.81 23.71
CA GLN A 138 6.86 -14.05 22.96
C GLN A 138 8.20 -14.71 22.62
N THR A 139 9.19 -13.93 22.16
CA THR A 139 10.54 -14.42 21.89
C THR A 139 11.18 -15.00 23.15
N THR A 140 11.04 -14.32 24.30
CA THR A 140 11.55 -14.81 25.60
C THR A 140 10.87 -16.10 26.03
N LYS A 141 9.57 -16.24 25.79
CA LYS A 141 8.81 -17.47 26.06
C LYS A 141 9.33 -18.62 25.18
N THR A 142 9.60 -18.36 23.91
CA THR A 142 10.20 -19.34 22.98
C THR A 142 11.60 -19.75 23.41
N LEU A 143 12.45 -18.81 23.82
CA LEU A 143 13.79 -19.12 24.37
C LEU A 143 13.75 -19.92 25.67
N LYS A 144 12.68 -19.81 26.45
CA LYS A 144 12.46 -20.60 27.67
C LYS A 144 11.72 -21.91 27.42
N SER A 145 11.33 -22.20 26.17
CA SER A 145 10.63 -23.44 25.81
C SER A 145 11.51 -24.67 26.02
N GLN A 146 10.87 -25.83 26.16
CA GLN A 146 11.58 -27.11 26.33
C GLN A 146 12.42 -27.46 25.09
N GLU A 147 11.94 -27.13 23.89
CA GLU A 147 12.67 -27.36 22.64
C GLU A 147 13.97 -26.55 22.60
N PHE A 148 13.91 -25.27 22.94
CA PHE A 148 15.12 -24.44 22.98
C PHE A 148 16.07 -24.85 24.11
N ARG A 149 15.55 -25.31 25.25
CA ARG A 149 16.36 -25.87 26.34
C ARG A 149 17.12 -27.12 25.92
N ALA A 150 16.51 -28.03 25.18
CA ALA A 150 17.18 -29.23 24.68
C ALA A 150 18.35 -28.87 23.74
N HIS A 151 18.11 -27.96 22.78
CA HIS A 151 19.17 -27.44 21.92
C HIS A 151 20.28 -26.72 22.72
N LEU A 152 19.89 -25.94 23.73
CA LEU A 152 20.83 -25.25 24.61
C LEU A 152 21.69 -26.25 25.40
N GLU A 153 21.08 -27.32 25.92
CA GLU A 153 21.79 -28.37 26.64
C GLU A 153 22.80 -29.08 25.75
N GLU A 154 22.42 -29.47 24.53
CA GLU A 154 23.33 -30.06 23.54
C GLU A 154 24.48 -29.12 23.17
N THR A 155 24.18 -27.83 22.99
CA THR A 155 25.20 -26.81 22.70
C THR A 155 26.17 -26.63 23.87
N ILE A 156 25.65 -26.66 25.12
CA ILE A 156 26.48 -26.60 26.32
C ILE A 156 27.36 -27.84 26.42
N GLN A 157 26.81 -29.04 26.25
CA GLN A 157 27.57 -30.29 26.27
C GLN A 157 28.71 -30.25 25.24
N THR A 158 28.40 -29.89 23.99
CA THR A 158 29.41 -29.72 22.92
C THR A 158 30.47 -28.68 23.27
N THR A 159 30.07 -27.56 23.90
CA THR A 159 30.99 -26.51 24.33
C THR A 159 31.91 -26.99 25.45
N LEU A 160 31.38 -27.74 26.42
CA LEU A 160 32.16 -28.32 27.52
C LEU A 160 33.15 -29.38 27.04
N GLU A 161 32.79 -30.14 26.00
CA GLU A 161 33.66 -31.13 25.36
C GLU A 161 34.72 -30.49 24.44
N SER A 162 34.64 -29.19 24.18
CA SER A 162 35.64 -28.48 23.39
C SER A 162 37.03 -28.59 24.04
N PRO A 163 38.08 -28.98 23.29
CA PRO A 163 39.44 -29.07 23.81
C PRO A 163 39.94 -27.78 24.49
N LEU A 164 39.51 -26.61 23.98
CA LEU A 164 39.83 -25.32 24.59
C LEU A 164 39.16 -25.11 25.94
N PHE A 165 37.92 -25.59 26.10
CA PHE A 165 37.18 -25.47 27.34
C PHE A 165 37.70 -26.49 28.37
N LEU A 166 37.95 -27.73 27.96
CA LEU A 166 38.59 -28.76 28.79
C LEU A 166 39.97 -28.31 29.30
N ALA A 167 40.79 -27.70 28.44
CA ALA A 167 42.09 -27.16 28.84
C ALA A 167 41.95 -26.02 29.87
N LYS A 168 40.97 -25.12 29.70
CA LYS A 168 40.66 -24.09 30.69
C LYS A 168 40.18 -24.67 32.01
N ILE A 169 39.31 -25.67 31.99
CA ILE A 169 38.86 -26.36 33.20
C ILE A 169 40.05 -26.98 33.92
N GLN A 170 40.95 -27.67 33.18
CA GLN A 170 42.15 -28.27 33.78
C GLN A 170 43.07 -27.22 34.40
N ASP A 171 43.33 -26.09 33.73
CA ASP A 171 44.14 -25.00 34.27
C ASP A 171 43.51 -24.39 35.54
N ILE A 172 42.18 -24.23 35.58
CA ILE A 172 41.44 -23.77 36.76
C ILE A 172 41.56 -24.78 37.91
N LEU A 173 41.40 -26.08 37.64
CA LEU A 173 41.53 -27.13 38.65
C LEU A 173 42.95 -27.23 39.21
N LEU A 174 43.97 -27.08 38.37
CA LEU A 174 45.37 -27.05 38.79
C LEU A 174 45.67 -25.83 39.68
N LYS A 175 45.18 -24.64 39.31
CA LYS A 175 45.31 -23.43 40.14
C LYS A 175 44.60 -23.56 41.49
N ALA A 176 43.39 -24.11 41.50
CA ALA A 176 42.65 -24.33 42.74
C ALA A 176 43.37 -25.34 43.66
N ALA A 177 43.94 -26.40 43.08
CA ALA A 177 44.74 -27.37 43.83
C ALA A 177 46.04 -26.74 44.38
N GLU A 178 46.71 -25.88 43.61
CA GLU A 178 47.87 -25.13 44.09
C GLU A 178 47.52 -24.16 45.23
N GLU A 179 46.42 -23.42 45.12
CA GLU A 179 45.94 -22.53 46.18
C GLU A 179 45.55 -23.29 47.45
N GLN A 180 44.87 -24.43 47.31
CA GLN A 180 44.55 -25.30 48.44
C GLN A 180 45.82 -25.90 49.09
N SER A 181 46.84 -26.24 48.28
CA SER A 181 48.14 -26.69 48.78
C SER A 181 48.92 -25.59 49.51
N LYS A 182 48.77 -24.33 49.06
CA LYS A 182 49.38 -23.14 49.68
C LYS A 182 48.62 -22.68 50.93
N GLY A 183 47.33 -23.03 51.06
CA GLY A 183 46.48 -22.75 52.22
C GLY A 183 46.40 -23.86 53.28
N GLY A 184 46.93 -25.06 53.01
CA GLY A 184 46.88 -26.22 53.91
C GLY A 184 48.13 -26.46 54.78
N GLY A 185 49.16 -25.62 54.64
CA GLY A 185 50.44 -25.77 55.34
C GLY A 185 50.55 -24.89 56.59
N GLY A 186 49.74 -25.11 57.62
CA GLY A 186 49.91 -24.39 58.88
C GLY A 186 48.84 -24.60 59.93
N SER A 187 48.83 -25.75 60.61
CA SER A 187 48.63 -25.77 62.06
C SER A 187 49.22 -27.06 62.63
N GLY A 188 50.32 -26.89 63.34
CA GLY A 188 51.04 -27.95 64.03
C GLY A 188 50.25 -28.53 65.19
N SER A 189 50.58 -29.79 65.47
CA SER A 189 50.33 -30.45 66.73
C SER A 189 51.15 -29.76 67.83
N GLU A 190 50.49 -29.20 68.83
CA GLU A 190 51.08 -28.99 70.16
C GLU A 190 50.11 -29.56 71.20
N SER A 191 50.58 -30.61 71.87
CA SER A 191 49.94 -31.22 73.03
C SER A 191 50.15 -30.33 74.26
N GLY A 192 49.14 -30.22 75.12
CA GLY A 192 49.39 -30.08 76.56
C GLY A 192 48.57 -29.01 77.30
N ASP A 193 47.60 -29.52 78.07
CA ASP A 193 47.23 -29.09 79.42
C ASP A 193 46.50 -27.75 79.66
N GLY A 194 45.46 -27.81 80.51
CA GLY A 194 44.93 -26.63 81.20
C GLY A 194 43.43 -26.37 81.15
N GLN A 195 42.65 -27.20 81.85
CA GLN A 195 41.66 -26.81 82.88
C GLN A 195 40.65 -25.64 82.63
N GLY A 196 39.36 -25.96 82.83
CA GLY A 196 38.32 -25.02 83.29
C GLY A 196 37.17 -24.88 82.28
N GLY A 197 36.02 -25.55 82.47
CA GLY A 197 34.90 -25.06 83.28
C GLY A 197 34.14 -23.99 82.48
N GLY A 198 32.90 -24.14 82.03
CA GLY A 198 31.71 -24.79 82.56
C GLY A 198 30.52 -23.88 82.19
N SER A 199 29.31 -24.45 82.10
CA SER A 199 28.02 -23.76 81.86
C SER A 199 27.79 -23.27 80.42
N GLY A 200 26.65 -23.46 79.74
CA GLY A 200 25.30 -23.82 80.18
C GLY A 200 24.29 -23.00 79.34
N GLY A 201 23.18 -23.62 78.95
CA GLY A 201 22.02 -23.00 78.25
C GLY A 201 22.04 -23.26 76.73
N GLU A 202 21.19 -24.06 76.11
CA GLU A 202 19.75 -24.34 76.28
C GLU A 202 18.85 -23.12 76.01
N GLY A 203 17.92 -23.29 75.06
CA GLY A 203 16.91 -22.29 74.67
C GLY A 203 16.82 -22.16 73.13
N SER A 204 16.02 -22.93 72.40
CA SER A 204 14.54 -23.04 72.39
C SER A 204 13.84 -21.84 71.74
N GLY A 205 12.84 -22.16 70.91
CA GLY A 205 11.79 -21.25 70.43
C GLY A 205 11.90 -20.96 68.93
N GLY A 206 11.01 -21.38 68.04
CA GLY A 206 9.62 -21.82 68.22
C GLY A 206 8.66 -20.80 67.62
N GLY A 207 7.67 -21.30 66.86
CA GLY A 207 6.46 -20.59 66.43
C GLY A 207 6.58 -19.98 65.02
N GLY A 208 5.69 -20.23 64.06
CA GLY A 208 4.32 -20.73 64.15
C GLY A 208 3.32 -19.65 63.70
N SER A 209 2.21 -20.11 63.13
CA SER A 209 0.98 -19.38 62.71
C SER A 209 1.04 -18.61 61.38
N GLU A 210 0.31 -19.10 60.37
CA GLU A 210 -1.14 -18.85 60.07
C GLU A 210 -1.25 -17.64 59.13
N GLY A 211 -2.13 -17.57 58.14
CA GLY A 211 -3.37 -18.28 57.84
C GLY A 211 -4.34 -17.27 57.21
N GLY A 212 -5.15 -17.71 56.25
CA GLY A 212 -6.30 -16.98 55.67
C GLY A 212 -5.95 -16.08 54.48
N GLY A 213 -6.69 -16.03 53.37
CA GLY A 213 -8.04 -16.52 53.07
C GLY A 213 -8.88 -15.38 52.47
N SER A 214 -9.57 -15.64 51.35
CA SER A 214 -10.58 -14.80 50.65
C SER A 214 -10.06 -13.47 50.06
N GLU A 215 -10.60 -12.87 49.01
CA GLU A 215 -11.83 -12.92 48.20
C GLU A 215 -11.46 -12.15 46.90
N GLY A 216 -11.93 -12.43 45.68
CA GLY A 216 -13.32 -12.33 45.25
C GLY A 216 -13.55 -11.05 44.43
N GLY A 217 -14.01 -11.20 43.18
CA GLY A 217 -14.87 -10.20 42.51
C GLY A 217 -14.26 -9.42 41.34
N GLY A 218 -14.81 -9.64 40.14
CA GLY A 218 -14.60 -8.81 38.94
C GLY A 218 -14.62 -9.61 37.66
#